data_AF-A0AAN5DG02-F1
#
_entry.id   AF-A0AAN5DG02-F1
#
_cell.length_a   1.000
_cell.length_b   1.000
_cell.length_c   1.000
_cell.angle_alpha   90.00
_cell.angle_beta   90.00
_cell.angle_gamma   90.00
#
_symmetry.space_group_name_H-M   'P 1'
#
loop_
_entity.id
_entity.type
_entity.pdbx_description
1 polymer ?
#
loop_
_entity_poly.entity_id
_entity_poly.type
_entity_poly.pdbx_seq_one_letter_code
_entity_poly.pdbx_strand_id
1 'polypeptide(L)'
;TQEFRESSGAFRKLLVDFYAGKDKGGSNSTFYLQRYTDLNSDLQFLIPMYQEIELKRSLGWPSYIYILQHVTKSFLREGFAVQEIF
;
A
#
# COMPACT_ATOMS: atom_id res chain seq x y z
N THR A 1 26.05 -9.33 -9.23
CA THR A 1 26.13 -10.58 -10.02
C THR A 1 24.89 -10.69 -10.91
N GLN A 2 24.98 -11.44 -12.01
CA GLN A 2 23.90 -11.63 -13.00
C GLN A 2 22.57 -12.05 -12.36
N GLU A 3 22.63 -12.99 -11.40
CA GLU A 3 21.48 -13.52 -10.65
C GLU A 3 20.67 -12.45 -9.91
N PHE A 4 21.33 -11.45 -9.31
CA PHE A 4 20.63 -10.35 -8.63
C PHE A 4 19.77 -9.54 -9.59
N ARG A 5 20.23 -9.32 -10.82
CA ARG A 5 19.48 -8.56 -11.83
C ARG A 5 18.25 -9.33 -12.30
N GLU A 6 18.40 -10.62 -12.54
CA GLU A 6 17.31 -11.49 -12.98
C GLU A 6 16.24 -11.62 -11.89
N SER A 7 16.67 -11.86 -10.64
CA SER A 7 15.78 -11.93 -9.49
C SER A 7 15.05 -10.61 -9.22
N SER A 8 15.78 -9.48 -9.24
CA SER A 8 15.17 -8.14 -9.06
C SER A 8 14.18 -7.81 -10.17
N GLY A 9 14.48 -8.22 -11.41
CA GLY A 9 13.59 -8.02 -12.55
C GLY A 9 12.28 -8.81 -12.41
N ALA A 10 12.38 -10.08 -12.03
CA ALA A 10 11.21 -10.93 -11.79
C ALA A 10 10.35 -10.41 -10.63
N PHE A 11 10.99 -10.02 -9.51
CA PHE A 11 10.29 -9.44 -8.36
C PHE A 11 9.59 -8.13 -8.72
N ARG A 12 10.28 -7.23 -9.43
CA ARG A 12 9.68 -5.98 -9.90
C ARG A 12 8.46 -6.23 -10.77
N LYS A 13 8.50 -7.23 -11.65
CA LYS A 13 7.36 -7.59 -12.48
C LYS A 13 6.17 -8.03 -11.63
N LEU A 14 6.39 -8.92 -10.66
CA LEU A 14 5.34 -9.38 -9.75
C LEU A 14 4.71 -8.21 -8.97
N LEU A 15 5.53 -7.26 -8.48
CA LEU A 15 5.05 -6.07 -7.81
C LEU A 15 4.14 -5.22 -8.70
N VAL A 16 4.57 -4.95 -9.93
CA VAL A 16 3.78 -4.16 -10.89
C VAL A 16 2.50 -4.89 -11.24
N ASP A 17 2.56 -6.20 -11.49
CA ASP A 17 1.39 -7.01 -11.82
C ASP A 17 0.38 -7.05 -10.65
N PHE A 18 0.87 -7.10 -9.41
CA PHE A 18 0.02 -7.12 -8.21
C PHE A 18 -0.70 -5.78 -7.98
N TYR A 19 0.03 -4.66 -7.99
CA TYR A 19 -0.54 -3.35 -7.68
C TYR A 19 -1.21 -2.66 -8.87
N ALA A 20 -0.69 -2.82 -10.09
CA ALA A 20 -1.12 -2.08 -11.27
C ALA A 20 -1.68 -2.98 -12.40
N GLY A 21 -1.43 -4.29 -12.39
CA GLY A 21 -1.73 -5.18 -13.52
C GLY A 21 -3.22 -5.53 -13.73
N LYS A 22 -4.12 -5.16 -12.82
CA LYS A 22 -5.54 -5.55 -12.88
C LYS A 22 -6.47 -4.57 -13.61
N ASP A 23 -5.98 -3.43 -14.06
CA ASP A 23 -6.83 -2.38 -14.61
C ASP A 23 -7.08 -2.57 -16.12
N LYS A 24 -8.36 -2.72 -16.49
CA LYS A 24 -8.82 -2.84 -17.89
C LYS A 24 -9.43 -1.53 -18.42
N GLY A 25 -9.45 -0.46 -17.62
CA GLY A 25 -10.34 0.69 -17.82
C GLY A 25 -9.70 2.08 -17.88
N GLY A 26 -8.38 2.18 -18.10
CA GLY A 26 -7.71 3.47 -18.33
C GLY A 26 -6.95 3.98 -17.11
N SER A 27 -5.68 3.59 -17.03
CA SER A 27 -4.78 3.97 -15.94
C SER A 27 -4.32 5.42 -16.09
N ASN A 28 -4.95 6.33 -15.36
CA ASN A 28 -4.56 7.75 -15.28
C ASN A 28 -3.52 7.99 -14.17
N SER A 29 -3.01 9.22 -14.06
CA SER A 29 -2.00 9.58 -13.05
C SER A 29 -2.47 9.33 -11.61
N THR A 30 -3.74 9.61 -11.32
CA THR A 30 -4.35 9.36 -10.00
C THR A 30 -4.37 7.89 -9.64
N PHE A 31 -4.67 7.01 -10.61
CA PHE A 31 -4.62 5.56 -10.41
C PHE A 31 -3.22 5.11 -9.95
N TYR A 32 -2.17 5.49 -10.70
CA TYR A 32 -0.81 5.09 -10.34
C TYR A 32 -0.33 5.69 -9.02
N LEU A 33 -0.74 6.93 -8.71
CA LEU A 33 -0.45 7.56 -7.42
C LEU A 33 -1.09 6.78 -6.26
N GLN A 34 -2.34 6.33 -6.42
CA GLN A 34 -3.00 5.50 -5.42
C GLN A 34 -2.27 4.16 -5.26
N ARG A 35 -1.91 3.47 -6.35
CA ARG A 35 -1.17 2.19 -6.28
C ARG A 35 0.19 2.32 -5.62
N TYR A 36 0.88 3.43 -5.88
CA TYR A 36 2.13 3.73 -5.20
C TYR A 36 1.93 3.99 -3.70
N THR A 37 0.86 4.71 -3.34
CA THR A 37 0.48 4.92 -1.94
C THR A 37 0.16 3.59 -1.25
N ASP A 38 -0.63 2.72 -1.88
CA ASP A 38 -0.98 1.37 -1.38
C ASP A 38 0.30 0.55 -1.11
N LEU A 39 1.22 0.50 -2.09
CA LEU A 39 2.51 -0.19 -1.95
C LEU A 39 3.33 0.33 -0.77
N ASN A 40 3.44 1.65 -0.60
CA ASN A 40 4.20 2.22 0.51
C ASN A 40 3.54 1.93 1.86
N SER A 41 2.21 2.01 1.92
CA SER A 41 1.44 1.67 3.12
C SER A 41 1.65 0.21 3.53
N ASP A 42 1.60 -0.72 2.57
CA ASP A 42 1.81 -2.14 2.80
C ASP A 42 3.22 -2.43 3.33
N LEU A 43 4.24 -1.86 2.69
CA LEU A 43 5.64 -2.07 3.05
C LEU A 43 5.99 -1.48 4.42
N GLN A 44 5.49 -0.29 4.73
CA GLN A 44 5.87 0.43 5.95
C GLN A 44 5.04 0.02 7.16
N PHE A 45 3.77 -0.32 6.97
CA PHE A 45 2.84 -0.52 8.08
C PHE A 45 2.18 -1.88 8.08
N LEU A 46 1.47 -2.25 7.00
CA LEU A 46 0.55 -3.40 7.07
C LEU A 46 1.29 -4.75 7.15
N ILE A 47 2.30 -4.98 6.31
CA ILE A 47 3.06 -6.23 6.33
C ILE A 47 3.83 -6.41 7.65
N PRO A 48 4.63 -5.42 8.13
CA PRO A 48 5.34 -5.57 9.41
C PRO A 48 4.39 -5.73 10.61
N MET A 49 3.28 -4.97 10.64
CA MET A 49 2.28 -5.09 11.70
C MET A 49 1.65 -6.48 11.71
N TYR A 50 1.29 -7.02 10.55
CA TYR A 50 0.72 -8.37 10.45
C TYR A 50 1.71 -9.44 10.94
N GLN A 51 2.98 -9.35 10.54
CA GLN A 51 4.03 -10.27 11.01
C GLN A 51 4.18 -10.25 12.53
N GLU A 52 4.18 -9.05 13.13
CA GLU A 52 4.26 -8.85 14.58
C GLU A 52 3.04 -9.46 15.31
N ILE A 53 1.85 -9.30 14.74
CA ILE A 53 0.63 -9.89 15.30
C ILE A 53 0.68 -11.41 15.25
N GLU A 54 1.09 -11.99 14.12
CA GLU A 54 1.20 -13.45 14.00
C GLU A 54 2.23 -14.01 15.00
N LEU A 55 3.34 -13.31 15.21
CA LEU A 55 4.31 -13.65 16.26
C LEU A 55 3.65 -13.62 17.65
N LYS A 56 2.99 -12.53 18.01
CA LYS A 56 2.29 -12.38 19.30
C LYS A 56 1.24 -13.47 19.53
N ARG A 57 0.45 -13.79 18.49
CA ARG A 57 -0.53 -14.88 18.52
C ARG A 57 0.13 -16.23 18.75
N SER A 58 1.25 -16.50 18.10
CA SER A 58 2.00 -17.76 18.27
C SER A 58 2.55 -17.94 19.69
N LEU A 59 2.79 -16.84 20.41
CA LEU A 59 3.25 -16.82 21.79
C LEU A 59 2.08 -16.80 22.81
N GLY A 60 0.84 -16.91 22.34
CA GLY A 60 -0.35 -16.95 23.20
C GLY A 60 -0.79 -15.57 23.73
N TRP A 61 -0.34 -14.47 23.13
CA TRP A 61 -0.71 -13.13 23.59
C TRP A 61 -2.10 -12.74 23.08
N PRO A 62 -2.99 -12.20 23.94
CA PRO A 62 -4.25 -11.64 23.48
C PRO A 62 -3.96 -10.43 22.58
N SER A 63 -4.40 -10.51 21.32
CA SER A 63 -4.08 -9.53 20.28
C SER A 63 -5.37 -8.98 19.67
N TYR A 64 -5.44 -7.66 19.52
CA TYR A 64 -6.59 -6.94 18.96
C TYR A 64 -6.11 -5.99 17.87
N ILE A 65 -6.85 -5.94 16.75
CA ILE A 65 -6.54 -5.08 15.59
C ILE A 65 -7.74 -4.19 15.34
N TYR A 66 -7.49 -2.94 14.97
CA TYR A 66 -8.52 -2.01 14.53
C TYR A 66 -8.06 -1.24 13.30
N ILE A 67 -9.02 -0.76 12.51
CA ILE A 67 -8.77 0.08 11.33
C ILE A 67 -9.35 1.46 11.63
N LEU A 68 -8.51 2.48 11.60
CA LEU A 68 -8.95 3.88 11.72
C LEU A 68 -9.25 4.43 10.34
N GLN A 69 -10.53 4.71 10.07
CA GLN A 69 -10.98 5.30 8.80
C GLN A 69 -11.44 6.76 8.96
N HIS A 70 -11.06 7.41 10.06
CA HIS A 70 -11.43 8.80 10.29
C HIS A 70 -10.51 9.75 9.52
N VAL A 71 -11.09 10.52 8.60
CA VAL A 71 -10.42 11.64 7.94
C VAL A 71 -10.84 12.94 8.65
N THR A 72 -9.88 13.65 9.24
CA THR A 72 -10.17 14.93 9.91
C THR A 72 -10.52 15.99 8.88
N LYS A 73 -11.59 16.76 9.13
CA LYS A 73 -12.05 17.86 8.25
C LYS A 73 -10.99 18.96 8.01
N SER A 74 -9.97 19.06 8.85
CA SER A 74 -8.94 20.10 8.80
C SER A 74 -7.73 19.76 7.92
N PHE A 75 -7.78 18.69 7.12
CA PHE A 75 -6.73 18.39 6.14
C PHE A 75 -6.91 19.15 4.81
N LEU A 76 -7.31 20.42 4.88
CA LEU A 76 -7.05 21.35 3.77
C LEU A 76 -5.56 21.72 3.85
N ARG A 77 -4.71 20.86 3.29
CA ARG A 77 -3.32 21.24 3.01
C ARG A 77 -3.42 22.32 1.93
N GLU A 78 -3.25 23.59 2.32
CA GLU A 78 -3.15 24.71 1.38
C GLU A 78 -2.13 24.34 0.28
N GLY A 79 -2.64 24.01 -0.91
CA GLY A 79 -1.83 23.52 -2.05
C GLY A 79 -2.32 22.23 -2.73
N PHE A 80 -3.23 21.45 -2.13
CA PHE A 80 -3.77 20.22 -2.73
C PHE A 80 -5.31 20.14 -2.67
N ALA A 81 -6.00 21.28 -2.82
CA ALA A 81 -7.45 21.28 -2.98
C ALA A 81 -7.81 20.61 -4.31
N VAL A 82 -8.02 19.29 -4.30
CA VAL A 82 -8.81 18.62 -5.32
C VAL A 82 -10.22 19.13 -5.12
N GLN A 83 -10.67 19.97 -6.04
CA GLN A 83 -12.06 20.41 -6.11
C GLN A 83 -12.96 19.17 -6.05
N GLU A 84 -13.86 19.14 -5.07
CA GLU A 84 -14.99 18.23 -5.08
C GLU A 84 -15.81 18.54 -6.35
N ILE A 85 -15.64 17.71 -7.37
CA ILE A 85 -16.52 17.71 -8.54
C ILE A 85 -17.68 16.78 -8.16
N PHE A 86 -18.79 17.38 -7.73
CA PHE A 86 -20.11 16.79 -7.85
C PHE A 86 -20.71 17.16 -9.21
#